data_AF-A0AAD7QFM3-F1
#
_entry.id   AF-A0AAD7QFM3-F1
#
_cell.length_a   1.000
_cell.length_b   1.000
_cell.length_c   1.000
_cell.angle_alpha   90.00
_cell.angle_beta   90.00
_cell.angle_gamma   90.00
#
_symmetry.space_group_name_H-M   'P 1'
#
loop_
_entity.id
_entity.type
_entity.pdbx_description
1 polymer ?
#
loop_
_entity_poly.entity_id
_entity_poly.type
_entity_poly.pdbx_seq_one_letter_code
_entity_poly.pdbx_strand_id
1 'polypeptide(L)'
;MECLAKEGNAIAFLSPLMRAAERGCMQVVEWFVKRGCRDMELCLALTAATSSSQVEVAAYLLPHVPHHVLAALSIEILKAAGERGGGSLDGVAFLLRSDFLGDPAATYAIADSIAKSDDDAVAPELKSFLHEYWSNVAFLEGLREGQEHYLNLVRILKWGESPIFLRDFPGPLRVAIAYLPLYRQCIEAGGGLLWQR
;
A
#
# COMPACT_ATOMS: atom_id res chain seq x y z
N MET A 1 -20.65 -11.84 22.13
CA MET A 1 -20.98 -10.44 21.76
C MET A 1 -22.47 -10.15 21.77
N GLU A 2 -23.34 -11.08 21.32
CA GLU A 2 -24.78 -10.81 21.28
C GLU A 2 -25.44 -10.51 22.63
N CYS A 3 -25.06 -11.22 23.71
CA CYS A 3 -25.64 -10.97 25.04
C CYS A 3 -25.29 -9.58 25.56
N LEU A 4 -24.02 -9.16 25.44
CA LEU A 4 -23.55 -7.84 25.88
C LEU A 4 -24.21 -6.68 25.12
N ALA A 5 -24.44 -6.84 23.81
CA ALA A 5 -25.07 -5.81 22.99
C ALA A 5 -26.58 -5.71 23.21
N LYS A 6 -27.26 -6.84 23.51
CA LYS A 6 -28.71 -6.87 23.76
C LYS A 6 -29.07 -6.43 25.19
N GLU A 7 -28.26 -6.78 26.18
CA GLU A 7 -28.55 -6.49 27.59
C GLU A 7 -27.97 -5.14 28.05
N GLY A 8 -26.91 -4.63 27.39
CA GLY A 8 -26.20 -3.42 27.81
C GLY A 8 -26.67 -2.10 27.18
N ASN A 9 -27.68 -2.11 26.30
CA ASN A 9 -28.13 -0.92 25.54
C ASN A 9 -26.97 -0.08 24.96
N ALA A 10 -25.98 -0.75 24.37
CA ALA A 10 -24.82 -0.08 23.79
C ALA A 10 -25.23 0.59 22.47
N ILE A 11 -25.63 1.86 22.54
CA ILE A 11 -26.06 2.67 21.39
C ILE A 11 -24.87 3.12 20.52
N ALA A 12 -23.64 3.09 21.07
CA ALA A 12 -22.42 3.52 20.39
C ALA A 12 -21.55 2.33 19.99
N PHE A 13 -21.51 2.02 18.69
CA PHE A 13 -20.70 0.92 18.13
C PHE A 13 -19.27 1.31 17.80
N LEU A 14 -18.97 2.60 17.73
CA LEU A 14 -17.67 3.13 17.32
C LEU A 14 -16.48 2.59 18.13
N SER A 15 -16.44 2.82 19.45
CA SER A 15 -15.26 2.46 20.25
C SER A 15 -15.00 0.95 20.29
N PRO A 16 -16.03 0.08 20.47
CA PRO A 16 -15.84 -1.37 20.37
C PRO A 16 -15.35 -1.83 18.99
N LEU A 17 -15.89 -1.26 17.90
CA LEU A 17 -15.47 -1.58 16.54
C LEU A 17 -14.01 -1.16 16.29
N MET A 18 -13.64 0.08 16.64
CA MET A 18 -12.26 0.55 16.49
C MET A 18 -11.29 -0.34 17.26
N ARG A 19 -11.61 -0.70 18.51
CA ARG A 19 -10.76 -1.56 19.33
C ARG A 19 -10.64 -2.98 18.76
N ALA A 20 -11.72 -3.52 18.19
CA ALA A 20 -11.68 -4.80 17.50
C ALA A 20 -10.80 -4.73 16.24
N ALA A 21 -10.87 -3.61 15.50
CA ALA A 21 -10.07 -3.37 14.32
C ALA A 21 -8.58 -3.23 14.64
N GLU A 22 -8.21 -2.44 15.66
CA GLU A 22 -6.83 -2.31 16.17
C GLU A 22 -6.21 -3.66 16.57
N ARG A 23 -7.03 -4.55 17.15
CA ARG A 23 -6.58 -5.83 17.70
C ARG A 23 -6.65 -6.99 16.70
N GLY A 24 -7.09 -6.76 15.47
CA GLY A 24 -7.22 -7.82 14.48
C GLY A 24 -8.36 -8.81 14.76
N CYS A 25 -9.36 -8.43 15.55
CA CYS A 25 -10.46 -9.33 15.94
C CYS A 25 -11.52 -9.45 14.83
N MET A 26 -11.17 -10.14 13.74
CA MET A 26 -12.00 -10.25 12.51
C MET A 26 -13.48 -10.61 12.79
N GLN A 27 -13.73 -11.64 13.60
CA GLN A 27 -15.10 -12.08 13.92
C GLN A 27 -15.96 -10.98 14.55
N VAL A 28 -15.35 -10.11 15.37
CA VAL A 28 -16.05 -9.00 16.03
C VAL A 28 -16.29 -7.86 15.05
N VAL A 29 -15.32 -7.57 14.19
CA VAL A 29 -15.45 -6.56 13.12
C VAL A 29 -16.58 -6.94 12.16
N GLU A 30 -16.59 -8.17 11.66
CA GLU A 30 -17.67 -8.67 10.79
C GLU A 30 -19.05 -8.55 11.44
N TRP A 31 -19.14 -8.86 12.73
CA TRP A 31 -20.40 -8.79 13.47
C TRP A 31 -20.94 -7.35 13.52
N PHE A 32 -20.07 -6.36 13.71
CA PHE A 32 -20.46 -4.94 13.68
C PHE A 32 -20.84 -4.48 12.27
N VAL A 33 -20.04 -4.80 11.25
CA VAL A 33 -20.33 -4.45 9.85
C VAL A 33 -21.69 -5.00 9.42
N LYS A 34 -22.01 -6.26 9.76
CA LYS A 34 -23.31 -6.90 9.45
C LYS A 34 -24.51 -6.23 10.14
N ARG A 35 -24.29 -5.45 11.20
CA ARG A 35 -25.36 -4.70 11.89
C ARG A 35 -25.61 -3.30 11.32
N GLY A 36 -24.86 -2.87 10.31
CA GLY A 36 -25.05 -1.58 9.66
C GLY A 36 -24.41 -0.43 10.44
N CYS A 37 -23.09 -0.51 10.65
CA CYS A 37 -22.31 0.63 11.13
C CYS A 37 -22.40 1.83 10.16
N ARG A 38 -22.26 3.03 10.71
CA ARG A 38 -22.27 4.27 9.92
C ARG A 38 -20.97 4.42 9.13
N ASP A 39 -21.04 5.15 8.03
CA ASP A 39 -19.91 5.39 7.12
C ASP A 39 -18.64 5.90 7.84
N MET A 40 -18.80 6.86 8.75
CA MET A 40 -17.69 7.39 9.54
C MET A 40 -17.12 6.37 10.54
N GLU A 41 -17.97 5.48 11.09
CA GLU A 41 -17.49 4.43 11.99
C GLU A 41 -16.65 3.40 11.25
N LEU A 42 -17.06 3.05 10.01
CA LEU A 42 -16.30 2.17 9.14
C LEU A 42 -14.97 2.81 8.72
N CYS A 43 -14.95 4.10 8.40
CA CYS A 43 -13.72 4.82 8.07
C CYS A 43 -12.76 4.85 9.26
N LEU A 44 -13.23 5.19 10.46
CA LEU A 44 -12.39 5.21 11.67
C LEU A 44 -11.88 3.83 12.05
N ALA A 45 -12.68 2.78 11.83
CA ALA A 45 -12.26 1.39 12.03
C ALA A 45 -11.18 0.97 11.01
N LEU A 46 -11.33 1.38 9.74
CA LEU A 46 -10.32 1.17 8.71
C LEU A 46 -9.01 1.85 9.10
N THR A 47 -9.04 3.13 9.50
CA THR A 47 -7.85 3.85 10.00
C THR A 47 -7.22 3.15 11.19
N ALA A 48 -8.01 2.67 12.14
CA ALA A 48 -7.51 1.93 13.30
C ALA A 48 -6.81 0.60 12.91
N ALA A 49 -7.38 -0.16 11.98
CA ALA A 49 -6.78 -1.39 11.46
C ALA A 49 -5.46 -1.10 10.73
N THR A 50 -5.44 -0.07 9.87
CA THR A 50 -4.25 0.29 9.08
C THR A 50 -3.14 0.86 9.97
N SER A 51 -3.47 1.72 10.93
CA SER A 51 -2.57 2.20 11.98
C SER A 51 -1.95 1.07 12.81
N SER A 52 -2.62 -0.07 12.95
CA SER A 52 -2.11 -1.20 13.75
C SER A 52 -1.54 -2.32 12.88
N SER A 53 -1.33 -2.07 11.58
CA SER A 53 -0.90 -3.05 10.57
C SER A 53 -1.74 -4.34 10.54
N GLN A 54 -3.03 -4.25 10.89
CA GLN A 54 -3.99 -5.35 10.80
C GLN A 54 -4.52 -5.46 9.36
N VAL A 55 -3.63 -5.84 8.44
CA VAL A 55 -3.87 -5.83 6.98
C VAL A 55 -5.12 -6.63 6.59
N GLU A 56 -5.34 -7.78 7.22
CA GLU A 56 -6.50 -8.63 6.94
C GLU A 56 -7.82 -7.94 7.27
N VAL A 57 -7.88 -7.25 8.41
CA VAL A 57 -9.05 -6.47 8.83
C VAL A 57 -9.23 -5.23 7.95
N ALA A 58 -8.14 -4.53 7.62
CA ALA A 58 -8.18 -3.39 6.72
C ALA A 58 -8.71 -3.80 5.32
N ALA A 59 -8.27 -4.94 4.80
CA ALA A 59 -8.75 -5.50 3.55
C ALA A 59 -10.23 -5.87 3.58
N TYR A 60 -10.72 -6.38 4.70
CA TYR A 60 -12.14 -6.63 4.89
C TYR A 60 -12.96 -5.33 4.95
N LEU A 61 -12.47 -4.31 5.66
CA LEU A 61 -13.19 -3.04 5.87
C LEU A 61 -13.19 -2.13 4.65
N LEU A 62 -12.10 -2.08 3.88
CA LEU A 62 -11.92 -1.13 2.78
C LEU A 62 -13.10 -1.11 1.77
N PRO A 63 -13.64 -2.24 1.29
CA PRO A 63 -14.77 -2.26 0.37
C PRO A 63 -16.09 -1.75 0.99
N HIS A 64 -16.19 -1.70 2.32
CA HIS A 64 -17.38 -1.27 3.03
C HIS A 64 -17.38 0.24 3.33
N VAL A 65 -16.24 0.93 3.22
CA VAL A 65 -16.18 2.38 3.43
C VAL A 65 -16.61 3.10 2.14
N PRO A 66 -17.56 4.04 2.19
CA PRO A 66 -17.96 4.77 1.00
C PRO A 66 -16.80 5.60 0.43
N HIS A 67 -16.65 5.53 -0.89
CA HIS A 67 -15.58 6.22 -1.61
C HIS A 67 -15.52 7.73 -1.32
N HIS A 68 -16.67 8.42 -1.21
CA HIS A 68 -16.68 9.85 -0.91
C HIS A 68 -16.07 10.19 0.46
N VAL A 69 -16.18 9.28 1.45
CA VAL A 69 -15.56 9.44 2.76
C VAL A 69 -14.05 9.21 2.65
N LEU A 70 -13.63 8.16 1.94
CA LEU A 70 -12.21 7.86 1.70
C LEU A 70 -11.50 9.02 0.99
N ALA A 71 -12.12 9.57 -0.06
CA ALA A 71 -11.57 10.70 -0.79
C ALA A 71 -11.44 11.96 0.09
N ALA A 72 -12.48 12.26 0.88
CA ALA A 72 -12.52 13.45 1.74
C ALA A 72 -11.54 13.40 2.92
N LEU A 73 -11.20 12.21 3.42
CA LEU A 73 -10.31 12.00 4.58
C LEU A 73 -8.98 11.33 4.20
N SER A 74 -8.64 11.30 2.92
CA SER A 74 -7.54 10.50 2.38
C SER A 74 -6.18 10.84 3.03
N ILE A 75 -5.89 12.13 3.20
CA ILE A 75 -4.66 12.61 3.83
C ILE A 75 -4.65 12.24 5.32
N GLU A 76 -5.75 12.47 6.03
CA GLU A 76 -5.90 12.20 7.46
C GLU A 76 -5.79 10.71 7.77
N ILE A 77 -6.35 9.85 6.91
CA ILE A 77 -6.22 8.39 7.02
C ILE A 77 -4.75 7.98 6.95
N LEU A 78 -4.00 8.48 5.98
CA LEU A 78 -2.58 8.15 5.82
C LEU A 78 -1.71 8.70 6.95
N LYS A 79 -1.95 9.96 7.37
CA LYS A 79 -1.26 10.55 8.53
C LYS A 79 -1.48 9.73 9.80
N ALA A 80 -2.73 9.41 10.11
CA ALA A 80 -3.08 8.62 11.29
C ALA A 80 -2.53 7.19 11.22
N ALA A 81 -2.50 6.58 10.03
CA ALA A 81 -1.90 5.27 9.81
C ALA A 81 -0.38 5.29 10.07
N GLY A 82 0.32 6.35 9.65
CA GLY A 82 1.76 6.52 9.88
C GLY A 82 2.14 6.85 11.33
N GLU A 83 1.36 7.68 12.03
CA GLU A 83 1.66 8.08 13.42
C GLU A 83 1.50 6.93 14.42
N ARG A 84 0.46 6.11 14.24
CA ARG A 84 0.05 5.08 15.21
C ARG A 84 0.63 3.69 14.90
N GLY A 85 1.44 3.58 13.85
CA GLY A 85 2.04 2.36 13.29
C GLY A 85 2.87 1.50 14.24
N GLY A 86 3.20 1.97 15.44
CA GLY A 86 4.09 1.25 16.37
C GLY A 86 5.47 0.93 15.76
N GLY A 87 5.87 1.65 14.70
CA GLY A 87 7.07 1.42 13.91
C GLY A 87 6.88 0.66 12.59
N SER A 88 5.70 0.08 12.32
CA SER A 88 5.37 -0.55 11.03
C SER A 88 4.53 0.39 10.17
N LEU A 89 4.85 0.43 8.86
CA LEU A 89 4.08 1.13 7.83
C LEU A 89 3.36 0.16 6.88
N ASP A 90 3.23 -1.11 7.26
CA ASP A 90 2.62 -2.14 6.42
C ASP A 90 1.15 -1.82 6.11
N GLY A 91 0.41 -1.22 7.06
CA GLY A 91 -0.96 -0.74 6.81
C GLY A 91 -1.04 0.42 5.82
N VAL A 92 -0.06 1.33 5.83
CA VAL A 92 0.05 2.41 4.82
C VAL A 92 0.38 1.81 3.46
N ALA A 93 1.37 0.93 3.40
CA ALA A 93 1.76 0.22 2.18
C ALA A 93 0.57 -0.56 1.59
N PHE A 94 -0.22 -1.22 2.43
CA PHE A 94 -1.42 -1.93 2.04
C PHE A 94 -2.46 -0.99 1.40
N LEU A 95 -2.77 0.15 2.02
CA LEU A 95 -3.76 1.09 1.46
C LEU A 95 -3.34 1.61 0.09
N LEU A 96 -2.08 1.99 -0.07
CA LEU A 96 -1.55 2.52 -1.32
C LEU A 96 -1.54 1.45 -2.43
N ARG A 97 -1.10 0.23 -2.11
CA ARG A 97 -1.12 -0.91 -3.05
C ARG A 97 -2.53 -1.35 -3.44
N SER A 98 -3.49 -1.16 -2.54
CA SER A 98 -4.89 -1.52 -2.78
C SER A 98 -5.65 -0.46 -3.58
N ASP A 99 -5.00 0.64 -3.97
CA ASP A 99 -5.66 1.80 -4.58
C ASP A 99 -6.91 2.18 -3.77
N PHE A 100 -6.73 2.55 -2.51
CA PHE A 100 -7.85 2.76 -1.59
C PHE A 100 -8.86 3.83 -2.04
N LEU A 101 -8.48 4.69 -2.99
CA LEU A 101 -9.40 5.63 -3.63
C LEU A 101 -10.07 5.07 -4.88
N GLY A 102 -9.67 3.92 -5.41
CA GLY A 102 -10.17 3.40 -6.68
C GLY A 102 -9.81 4.29 -7.88
N ASP A 103 -8.85 5.19 -7.69
CA ASP A 103 -8.24 6.01 -8.73
C ASP A 103 -6.72 6.04 -8.45
N PRO A 104 -5.92 5.27 -9.21
CA PRO A 104 -4.49 5.17 -8.96
C PRO A 104 -3.77 6.52 -9.06
N ALA A 105 -4.26 7.42 -9.91
CA ALA A 105 -3.67 8.75 -10.06
C ALA A 105 -3.93 9.60 -8.82
N ALA A 106 -5.14 9.55 -8.27
CA ALA A 106 -5.48 10.24 -7.03
C ALA A 106 -4.73 9.67 -5.82
N THR A 107 -4.70 8.33 -5.69
CA THR A 107 -3.96 7.63 -4.61
C THR A 107 -2.49 8.04 -4.61
N TYR A 108 -1.87 8.05 -5.79
CA TYR A 108 -0.47 8.45 -5.94
C TYR A 108 -0.25 9.94 -5.68
N ALA A 109 -1.12 10.81 -6.20
CA ALA A 109 -1.00 12.26 -6.01
C ALA A 109 -1.05 12.65 -4.52
N ILE A 110 -1.88 11.98 -3.73
CA ILE A 110 -1.95 12.20 -2.27
C ILE A 110 -0.67 11.72 -1.59
N ALA A 111 -0.16 10.54 -1.95
CA ALA A 111 1.10 10.04 -1.41
C ALA A 111 2.28 10.98 -1.71
N ASP A 112 2.40 11.44 -2.96
CA ASP A 112 3.43 12.40 -3.39
C ASP A 112 3.25 13.77 -2.71
N SER A 113 2.01 14.22 -2.51
CA SER A 113 1.71 15.46 -1.79
C SER A 113 2.14 15.39 -0.32
N ILE A 114 1.96 14.26 0.35
CA ILE A 114 2.40 14.07 1.74
C ILE A 114 3.93 13.98 1.79
N ALA A 115 4.55 13.26 0.85
CA ALA A 115 6.01 13.13 0.77
C ALA A 115 6.73 14.47 0.61
N LYS A 116 6.13 15.42 -0.12
CA LYS A 116 6.66 16.77 -0.36
C LYS A 116 6.20 17.81 0.65
N SER A 117 5.37 17.42 1.62
CA SER A 117 4.76 18.36 2.55
C SER A 117 5.78 18.86 3.58
N ASP A 118 5.82 20.17 3.77
CA ASP A 118 6.53 20.81 4.89
C ASP A 118 5.72 20.76 6.21
N ASP A 119 4.59 20.05 6.24
CA ASP A 119 3.74 19.95 7.43
C ASP A 119 4.43 19.10 8.52
N ASP A 120 4.80 19.74 9.63
CA ASP A 120 5.39 19.11 10.80
C ASP A 120 4.45 18.13 11.51
N ALA A 121 3.14 18.17 11.22
CA ALA A 121 2.18 17.21 11.75
C ALA A 121 2.29 15.82 11.11
N VAL A 122 3.02 15.67 9.99
CA VAL A 122 3.22 14.36 9.38
C VAL A 122 4.44 13.68 9.99
N ALA A 123 4.25 12.46 10.50
CA ALA A 123 5.33 11.65 11.05
C ALA A 123 6.53 11.53 10.07
N PRO A 124 7.77 11.76 10.53
CA PRO A 124 8.94 11.77 9.65
C PRO A 124 9.19 10.41 8.99
N GLU A 125 8.88 9.31 9.68
CA GLU A 125 8.96 7.95 9.14
C GLU A 125 8.00 7.77 7.95
N LEU A 126 6.78 8.29 8.06
CA LEU A 126 5.80 8.28 6.97
C LEU A 126 6.30 9.12 5.79
N LYS A 127 6.82 10.34 6.04
CA LYS A 127 7.39 11.17 4.96
C LYS A 127 8.51 10.44 4.24
N SER A 128 9.46 9.86 4.99
CA SER A 128 10.60 9.13 4.42
C SER A 128 10.13 7.95 3.57
N PHE A 129 9.19 7.15 4.08
CA PHE A 129 8.62 6.03 3.35
C PHE A 129 7.92 6.44 2.06
N LEU A 130 7.08 7.47 2.10
CA LEU A 130 6.39 7.96 0.90
C LEU A 130 7.38 8.58 -0.09
N HIS A 131 8.39 9.30 0.40
CA HIS A 131 9.44 9.86 -0.44
C HIS A 131 10.22 8.76 -1.16
N GLU A 132 10.58 7.68 -0.48
CA GLU A 132 11.37 6.57 -1.03
C GLU A 132 10.59 5.68 -2.00
N TYR A 133 9.30 5.41 -1.74
CA TYR A 133 8.54 4.41 -2.50
C TYR A 133 7.36 4.94 -3.31
N TRP A 134 6.82 6.12 -2.97
CA TRP A 134 5.53 6.60 -3.49
C TRP A 134 5.56 8.05 -3.97
N SER A 135 6.75 8.60 -4.20
CA SER A 135 6.91 9.96 -4.72
C SER A 135 7.26 9.98 -6.20
N ASN A 136 6.99 11.11 -6.85
CA ASN A 136 7.43 11.34 -8.22
C ASN A 136 8.94 11.25 -8.39
N VAL A 137 9.70 11.59 -7.34
CA VAL A 137 11.15 11.45 -7.36
C VAL A 137 11.54 9.97 -7.38
N ALA A 138 10.93 9.14 -6.53
CA ALA A 138 11.16 7.69 -6.50
C ALA A 138 10.82 7.04 -7.85
N PHE A 139 9.71 7.44 -8.48
CA PHE A 139 9.33 6.92 -9.79
C PHE A 139 10.35 7.28 -10.88
N LEU A 140 10.78 8.55 -10.93
CA LEU A 140 11.78 8.99 -11.91
C LEU A 140 13.13 8.31 -11.71
N GLU A 141 13.52 8.08 -10.47
CA GLU A 141 14.75 7.36 -10.14
C GLU A 141 14.66 5.90 -10.57
N GLY A 142 13.57 5.20 -10.27
CA GLY A 142 13.35 3.83 -10.76
C GLY A 142 13.35 3.73 -12.29
N LEU A 143 12.82 4.74 -13.00
CA LEU A 143 12.89 4.81 -14.46
C LEU A 143 14.34 4.97 -14.95
N ARG A 144 15.13 5.83 -14.29
CA ARG A 144 16.56 6.05 -14.59
C ARG A 144 17.36 4.76 -14.38
N GLU A 145 17.18 4.08 -13.25
CA GLU A 145 17.81 2.80 -12.94
C GLU A 145 17.44 1.71 -13.97
N GLY A 146 16.16 1.66 -14.38
CA GLY A 146 15.72 0.76 -15.43
C GLY A 146 16.39 1.00 -16.78
N GLN A 147 16.60 2.27 -17.16
CA GLN A 147 17.32 2.64 -18.38
C GLN A 147 18.81 2.25 -18.29
N GLU A 148 19.45 2.48 -17.15
CA GLU A 148 20.85 2.07 -16.93
C GLU A 148 21.01 0.56 -16.99
N HIS A 149 20.10 -0.19 -16.37
CA HIS A 149 20.07 -1.66 -16.45
C HIS A 149 19.99 -2.15 -17.90
N TYR A 150 19.09 -1.58 -18.70
CA TYR A 150 18.97 -1.89 -20.12
C TYR A 150 20.26 -1.60 -20.90
N LEU A 151 20.87 -0.43 -20.68
CA LEU A 151 22.13 -0.07 -21.36
C LEU A 151 23.27 -1.01 -20.97
N ASN A 152 23.36 -1.39 -19.69
CA ASN A 152 24.34 -2.35 -19.21
C ASN A 152 24.14 -3.72 -19.87
N LEU A 153 22.90 -4.20 -19.96
CA LEU A 153 22.58 -5.44 -20.68
C LEU A 153 23.01 -5.39 -22.15
N VAL A 154 22.69 -4.31 -22.86
CA VAL A 154 23.07 -4.14 -24.27
C VAL A 154 24.59 -4.12 -24.45
N ARG A 155 25.32 -3.45 -23.54
CA ARG A 155 26.79 -3.44 -23.55
C ARG A 155 27.36 -4.83 -23.34
N ILE A 156 26.84 -5.60 -22.38
CA ILE A 156 27.27 -6.99 -22.13
C ILE A 156 27.00 -7.86 -23.36
N LEU A 157 25.82 -7.71 -24.00
CA LEU A 157 25.47 -8.49 -25.19
C LEU A 157 26.35 -8.16 -26.41
N LYS A 158 26.73 -6.88 -26.58
CA LYS A 158 27.51 -6.44 -27.76
C LYS A 158 29.01 -6.56 -27.59
N TRP A 159 29.52 -6.24 -26.39
CA TRP A 159 30.95 -6.06 -26.11
C TRP A 159 31.44 -6.89 -24.93
N GLY A 160 30.60 -7.75 -24.34
CA GLY A 160 31.02 -8.62 -23.25
C GLY A 160 32.00 -9.69 -23.73
N GLU A 161 33.15 -9.79 -23.06
CA GLU A 161 34.22 -10.77 -23.34
C GLU A 161 34.18 -11.98 -22.41
N SER A 162 33.06 -12.18 -21.73
CA SER A 162 32.84 -13.37 -20.90
C SER A 162 33.02 -14.64 -21.75
N PRO A 163 33.73 -15.68 -21.23
CA PRO A 163 33.87 -16.97 -21.93
C PRO A 163 32.52 -17.57 -22.34
N ILE A 164 31.46 -17.21 -21.60
CA ILE A 164 30.07 -17.50 -21.92
C ILE A 164 29.49 -16.25 -22.57
N PHE A 165 29.51 -16.18 -23.90
CA PHE A 165 28.95 -15.03 -24.62
C PHE A 165 27.43 -15.03 -24.51
N LEU A 166 26.86 -14.09 -23.74
CA LEU A 166 25.41 -14.04 -23.54
C LEU A 166 24.61 -13.95 -24.85
N ARG A 167 25.19 -13.39 -25.91
CA ARG A 167 24.57 -13.27 -27.23
C ARG A 167 24.30 -14.64 -27.90
N ASP A 168 25.07 -15.67 -27.54
CA ASP A 168 24.99 -17.00 -28.14
C ASP A 168 23.83 -17.82 -27.54
N PHE A 169 23.23 -17.36 -26.44
CA PHE A 169 22.05 -17.99 -25.86
C PHE A 169 20.78 -17.71 -26.68
N PRO A 170 19.83 -18.67 -26.70
CA PRO A 170 18.48 -18.43 -27.18
C PRO A 170 17.84 -17.18 -26.56
N GLY A 171 17.01 -16.48 -27.35
CA GLY A 171 16.27 -15.29 -26.91
C GLY A 171 15.63 -15.41 -25.52
N PRO A 172 14.86 -16.48 -25.23
CA PRO A 172 14.22 -16.66 -23.94
C PRO A 172 15.20 -16.71 -22.75
N LEU A 173 16.35 -17.37 -22.91
CA LEU A 173 17.37 -17.46 -21.86
C LEU A 173 18.06 -16.12 -21.62
N ARG A 174 18.29 -15.33 -22.68
CA ARG A 174 18.83 -13.97 -22.54
C ARG A 174 17.88 -13.08 -21.74
N VAL A 175 16.59 -13.13 -22.04
CA VAL A 175 15.56 -12.38 -21.30
C VAL A 175 15.48 -12.85 -19.86
N ALA A 176 15.50 -14.16 -19.62
CA ALA A 176 15.47 -14.71 -18.27
C ALA A 176 16.66 -14.25 -17.43
N ILE A 177 17.89 -14.36 -17.94
CA ILE A 177 19.09 -13.90 -17.22
C ILE A 177 19.00 -12.40 -16.93
N ALA A 178 18.53 -11.61 -17.89
CA ALA A 178 18.48 -10.16 -17.79
C ALA A 178 17.39 -9.62 -16.86
N TYR A 179 16.22 -10.25 -16.82
CA TYR A 179 15.02 -9.66 -16.24
C TYR A 179 14.27 -10.57 -15.27
N LEU A 180 14.54 -11.88 -15.20
CA LEU A 180 13.83 -12.76 -14.27
C LEU A 180 14.03 -12.36 -12.79
N PRO A 181 15.23 -11.95 -12.33
CA PRO A 181 15.39 -11.47 -10.95
C PRO A 181 14.56 -10.22 -10.66
N LEU A 182 14.59 -9.23 -11.57
CA LEU A 182 13.80 -8.01 -11.47
C LEU A 182 12.29 -8.31 -11.49
N TYR A 183 11.88 -9.25 -12.33
CA TYR A 183 10.48 -9.70 -12.40
C TYR A 183 10.01 -10.31 -11.08
N ARG A 184 10.82 -11.17 -10.46
CA ARG A 184 10.50 -11.76 -9.16
C ARG A 184 10.35 -10.70 -8.07
N GLN A 185 11.29 -9.77 -8.01
CA GLN A 185 11.23 -8.64 -7.06
C GLN A 185 10.00 -7.74 -7.32
N CYS A 186 9.67 -7.49 -8.58
CA CYS A 186 8.48 -6.71 -8.94
C CYS A 186 7.19 -7.40 -8.46
N ILE A 187 7.06 -8.72 -8.67
CA ILE A 187 5.92 -9.49 -8.17
C ILE A 187 5.87 -9.49 -6.63
N GLU A 188 7.00 -9.71 -5.96
CA GLU A 188 7.08 -9.70 -4.50
C GLU A 188 6.66 -8.35 -3.91
N ALA A 189 6.94 -7.25 -4.62
CA ALA A 189 6.50 -5.90 -4.26
C ALA A 189 5.02 -5.61 -4.60
N GLY A 190 4.30 -6.56 -5.24
CA GLY A 190 2.93 -6.37 -5.72
C GLY A 190 2.85 -5.54 -7.02
N GLY A 191 3.97 -5.33 -7.70
CA GLY A 191 4.04 -4.61 -8.96
C GLY A 191 3.55 -5.45 -10.15
N GLY A 192 3.05 -4.75 -11.17
CA GLY A 192 2.69 -5.35 -12.45
C GLY A 192 3.73 -5.03 -13.52
N LEU A 193 3.95 -5.96 -14.46
CA LEU A 193 4.68 -5.63 -15.67
C LEU A 193 3.82 -4.74 -16.55
N LEU A 194 4.37 -3.60 -16.97
CA LEU A 194 3.78 -2.83 -18.05
C LEU A 194 3.80 -3.68 -19.32
N TRP A 195 2.68 -3.67 -20.04
CA TRP A 195 2.58 -4.33 -21.32
C TRP A 195 3.63 -3.76 -22.27
N GLN A 196 4.60 -4.58 -22.65
CA GLN A 196 5.54 -4.24 -23.72
C GLN A 196 4.79 -4.42 -25.04
N ARG A 197 4.56 -3.30 -25.74
CA ARG A 197 4.05 -3.28 -27.13
C ARG A 197 5.18 -3.46 -28.12
#